data_AF-A0A4Q3ANT6-F1
#
_entry.id   AF-A0A4Q3ANT6-F1
#
_cell.length_a   1.000
_cell.length_b   1.000
_cell.length_c   1.000
_cell.angle_alpha   90.00
_cell.angle_beta   90.00
_cell.angle_gamma   90.00
#
_symmetry.space_group_name_H-M   'P 1'
#
loop_
_entity.id
_entity.type
_entity.pdbx_description
1 polymer ?
#
loop_
_entity_poly.entity_id
_entity_poly.type
_entity_poly.pdbx_seq_one_letter_code
_entity_poly.pdbx_strand_id
1 'polypeptide(L)'
;MNLSFTMPLEWVREPVDRSPLLQPARLAAKILPYPTMSTRLQFSTDDGASLHYKTWNVSGATRALVLIHRGHEHADRWDPVIPSLEMPDTAIYAWEARGHGQSDGRRGHATGFMQYVRDLDAFFHHLQTTHGLTPDRTVVVAHSVGAVIAATWVHDFAPRIAGLVLATPAFDVNLIVPGALASIRLMQKLKPDTTIKSYVRGSWLTRDTQAADTYDADTAISKDISAKI
;
A
#
# COMPACT_ATOMS: atom_id res chain seq x y z
N MET A 1 -9.79 30.23 -31.90
CA MET A 1 -8.86 30.56 -30.81
C MET A 1 -8.05 29.31 -30.51
N ASN A 2 -6.86 29.20 -31.11
CA ASN A 2 -5.89 28.14 -30.85
C ASN A 2 -4.64 28.83 -30.29
N LEU A 3 -4.16 28.41 -29.13
CA LEU A 3 -2.88 28.84 -28.58
C LEU A 3 -1.94 27.62 -28.56
N SER A 4 -1.01 27.60 -29.51
CA SER A 4 0.17 26.73 -29.48
C SER A 4 1.23 27.40 -28.60
N PHE A 5 1.85 26.62 -27.72
CA PHE A 5 2.99 27.04 -26.90
C PHE A 5 4.24 26.35 -27.45
N THR A 6 5.15 27.10 -28.05
CA THR A 6 6.49 26.63 -28.44
C THR A 6 7.49 27.11 -27.39
N MET A 7 8.26 26.18 -26.82
CA MET A 7 9.36 26.50 -25.91
C MET A 7 10.64 26.83 -26.69
N PRO A 8 11.43 27.85 -26.29
CA PRO A 8 12.68 28.18 -26.95
C PRO A 8 13.82 27.23 -26.56
N LEU A 9 14.66 26.96 -27.56
CA LEU A 9 15.76 26.00 -27.58
C LEU A 9 17.07 26.62 -27.05
N GLU A 10 17.07 27.18 -25.83
CA GLU A 10 18.29 27.78 -25.25
C GLU A 10 18.43 27.47 -23.76
N TRP A 11 18.91 26.26 -23.45
CA TRP A 11 19.63 25.96 -22.20
C TRP A 11 20.79 25.04 -22.54
N VAL A 12 21.85 25.68 -23.06
CA VAL A 12 23.14 25.05 -23.36
C VAL A 12 23.91 24.87 -22.04
N ARG A 13 24.11 23.60 -21.69
CA ARG A 13 25.22 23.00 -20.90
C ARG A 13 26.14 23.97 -20.14
N GLU A 14 25.95 24.06 -18.83
CA GLU A 14 27.03 24.40 -17.90
C GLU A 14 27.91 23.16 -17.63
N PRO A 15 29.25 23.29 -17.54
CA PRO A 15 30.11 22.19 -17.17
C PRO A 15 29.95 21.85 -15.69
N VAL A 16 29.71 20.56 -15.40
CA VAL A 16 29.63 20.01 -14.04
C VAL A 16 31.00 20.14 -13.37
N ASP A 17 31.08 20.92 -12.29
CA ASP A 17 32.22 20.94 -11.37
C ASP A 17 32.45 19.53 -10.79
N ARG A 18 33.67 19.01 -10.96
CA ARG A 18 34.09 17.66 -10.51
C ARG A 18 34.96 17.71 -9.26
N SER A 19 34.83 18.74 -8.44
CA SER A 19 35.44 18.78 -7.12
C SER A 19 34.89 17.62 -6.26
N PRO A 20 35.75 16.89 -5.51
CA PRO A 20 35.30 15.75 -4.73
C PRO A 20 34.28 16.20 -3.67
N LEU A 21 33.09 15.61 -3.70
CA LEU A 21 32.06 15.81 -2.70
C LEU A 21 32.66 15.54 -1.31
N LEU A 22 32.53 16.53 -0.42
CA LEU A 22 32.82 16.39 1.01
C LEU A 22 32.14 15.12 1.53
N GLN A 23 32.94 14.16 1.99
CA GLN A 23 32.43 12.97 2.68
C GLN A 23 31.67 13.43 3.93
N PRO A 24 30.38 13.06 4.11
CA PRO A 24 29.73 13.32 5.38
C PRO A 24 30.43 12.50 6.47
N ALA A 25 30.83 13.21 7.52
CA ALA A 25 31.48 12.65 8.70
C ALA A 25 30.68 11.44 9.21
N ARG A 26 31.33 10.28 9.25
CA ARG A 26 30.80 9.07 9.89
C ARG A 26 30.64 9.31 11.38
N LEU A 27 29.48 9.79 11.80
CA LEU A 27 29.00 9.50 13.14
C LEU A 27 28.58 8.04 13.12
N ALA A 28 29.43 7.17 13.67
CA ALA A 28 29.08 5.78 13.92
C ALA A 28 28.01 5.74 15.01
N ALA A 29 26.77 6.03 14.64
CA ALA A 29 25.62 5.57 15.38
C ALA A 29 25.77 4.05 15.47
N LYS A 30 25.72 3.52 16.69
CA LYS A 30 25.62 2.08 16.94
C LYS A 30 24.49 1.56 16.05
N ILE A 31 24.82 0.90 14.94
CA ILE A 31 23.83 0.29 14.04
C ILE A 31 23.22 -0.86 14.86
N LEU A 32 22.13 -0.57 15.55
CA LEU A 32 21.23 -1.63 15.98
C LEU A 32 20.83 -2.38 14.70
N PRO A 33 20.83 -3.73 14.70
CA PRO A 33 20.51 -4.48 13.50
C PRO A 33 19.15 -4.02 13.00
N TYR A 34 19.16 -3.40 11.83
CA TYR A 34 17.96 -2.92 11.18
C TYR A 34 17.02 -4.11 10.95
N PRO A 35 15.70 -4.02 11.22
CA PRO A 35 14.84 -5.19 11.34
C PRO A 35 14.78 -5.99 10.03
N THR A 36 15.41 -7.16 10.02
CA THR A 36 15.33 -8.12 8.90
C THR A 36 14.22 -9.15 9.10
N MET A 37 13.82 -9.43 10.35
CA MET A 37 12.80 -10.43 10.63
C MET A 37 11.44 -9.78 10.88
N SER A 38 10.48 -10.11 10.03
CA SER A 38 9.08 -9.81 10.24
C SER A 38 8.42 -10.85 11.14
N THR A 39 7.44 -10.46 11.95
CA THR A 39 6.49 -11.42 12.56
C THR A 39 5.12 -11.26 11.92
N ARG A 40 4.53 -12.37 11.47
CA ARG A 40 3.16 -12.40 10.97
C ARG A 40 2.20 -12.73 12.10
N LEU A 41 1.17 -11.90 12.23
CA LEU A 41 0.14 -11.98 13.25
C LEU A 41 -1.24 -11.90 12.59
N GLN A 42 -2.28 -12.02 13.39
CA GLN A 42 -3.67 -11.97 12.95
C GLN A 42 -4.52 -11.21 13.96
N PHE A 43 -5.63 -10.65 13.47
CA PHE A 43 -6.65 -9.96 14.26
C PHE A 43 -8.04 -10.31 13.73
N SER A 44 -9.04 -10.13 14.57
CA SER A 44 -10.45 -10.36 14.19
C SER A 44 -11.11 -9.04 13.84
N THR A 45 -11.88 -9.05 12.76
CA THR A 45 -12.75 -7.94 12.34
C THR A 45 -14.14 -8.05 12.96
N ASP A 46 -14.95 -6.99 12.86
CA ASP A 46 -16.29 -6.93 13.43
C ASP A 46 -17.24 -8.02 12.92
N ASP A 47 -17.04 -8.51 11.68
CA ASP A 47 -17.81 -9.60 11.09
C ASP A 47 -17.23 -11.00 11.40
N GLY A 48 -16.20 -11.06 12.25
CA GLY A 48 -15.56 -12.29 12.71
C GLY A 48 -14.49 -12.86 11.79
N ALA A 49 -14.16 -12.20 10.67
CA ALA A 49 -13.09 -12.68 9.80
C ALA A 49 -11.70 -12.52 10.45
N SER A 50 -10.83 -13.53 10.31
CA SER A 50 -9.44 -13.49 10.76
C SER A 50 -8.55 -12.92 9.65
N LEU A 51 -8.04 -11.71 9.86
CA LEU A 51 -7.16 -11.03 8.90
C LEU A 51 -5.74 -11.00 9.42
N HIS A 52 -4.78 -11.11 8.50
CA HIS A 52 -3.37 -11.12 8.82
C HIS A 52 -2.73 -9.73 8.73
N TYR A 53 -1.59 -9.57 9.38
CA TYR A 53 -0.71 -8.43 9.21
C TYR A 53 0.73 -8.84 9.56
N LYS A 54 1.70 -8.04 9.13
CA LYS A 54 3.11 -8.21 9.49
C LYS A 54 3.60 -7.07 10.35
N THR A 55 4.57 -7.37 11.18
CA THR A 55 5.18 -6.40 12.09
C THR A 55 6.70 -6.44 12.02
N TRP A 56 7.30 -5.26 12.20
CA TRP A 56 8.74 -5.08 12.38
C TRP A 56 8.97 -4.07 13.47
N ASN A 57 10.04 -4.27 14.25
CA ASN A 57 10.55 -3.27 15.19
C ASN A 57 9.51 -2.73 16.20
N VAL A 58 8.63 -3.60 16.71
CA VAL A 58 7.55 -3.19 17.63
C VAL A 58 8.08 -2.84 19.02
N SER A 59 9.05 -3.61 19.52
CA SER A 59 9.55 -3.43 20.89
C SER A 59 10.31 -2.13 21.05
N GLY A 60 9.87 -1.27 21.98
CA GLY A 60 10.54 0.00 22.30
C GLY A 60 10.35 1.11 21.27
N ALA A 61 9.52 0.91 20.25
CA ALA A 61 9.20 1.95 19.28
C ALA A 61 8.44 3.11 19.91
N THR A 62 8.70 4.33 19.43
CA THR A 62 8.05 5.55 19.90
C THR A 62 7.10 6.16 18.88
N ARG A 63 7.15 5.63 17.64
CA ARG A 63 6.33 6.04 16.48
C ARG A 63 5.83 4.79 15.77
N ALA A 64 4.83 4.95 14.92
CA ALA A 64 4.33 3.86 14.10
C ALA A 64 4.21 4.23 12.62
N LEU A 65 4.42 3.24 11.76
CA LEU A 65 4.21 3.30 10.33
C LEU A 65 3.26 2.16 9.93
N VAL A 66 2.07 2.51 9.42
CA VAL A 66 1.10 1.53 8.93
C VAL A 66 1.15 1.51 7.41
N LEU A 67 1.38 0.35 6.82
CA LEU A 67 1.54 0.12 5.39
C LEU A 67 0.32 -0.60 4.83
N ILE A 68 -0.27 -0.02 3.78
CA ILE A 68 -1.47 -0.54 3.12
C ILE A 68 -1.09 -0.89 1.67
N HIS A 69 -1.17 -2.19 1.35
CA HIS A 69 -0.77 -2.74 0.05
C HIS A 69 -1.72 -2.34 -1.08
N ARG A 70 -1.33 -2.63 -2.32
CA ARG A 70 -2.18 -2.45 -3.51
C ARG A 70 -3.27 -3.50 -3.61
N GLY A 71 -4.35 -3.22 -4.35
CA GLY A 71 -5.56 -4.08 -4.38
C GLY A 71 -5.42 -5.49 -4.98
N HIS A 72 -4.22 -5.95 -5.34
CA HIS A 72 -3.96 -7.35 -5.74
C HIS A 72 -2.86 -8.01 -4.89
N GLU A 73 -2.13 -7.22 -4.10
CA GLU A 73 -0.98 -7.65 -3.33
C GLU A 73 -1.36 -8.19 -1.94
N HIS A 74 -0.36 -8.37 -1.10
CA HIS A 74 -0.45 -8.80 0.29
C HIS A 74 0.72 -8.20 1.09
N ALA A 75 0.75 -8.44 2.40
CA ALA A 75 1.67 -7.76 3.30
C ALA A 75 3.16 -8.11 3.06
N ASP A 76 3.49 -9.29 2.53
CA ASP A 76 4.90 -9.69 2.30
C ASP A 76 5.59 -8.86 1.21
N ARG A 77 4.81 -8.16 0.36
CA ARG A 77 5.36 -7.29 -0.68
C ARG A 77 6.14 -6.09 -0.11
N TRP A 78 5.98 -5.81 1.18
CA TRP A 78 6.75 -4.80 1.89
C TRP A 78 8.12 -5.28 2.34
N ASP A 79 8.35 -6.60 2.48
CA ASP A 79 9.59 -7.17 3.03
C ASP A 79 10.86 -6.62 2.38
N PRO A 80 10.96 -6.49 1.04
CA PRO A 80 12.19 -5.99 0.41
C PRO A 80 12.44 -4.51 0.67
N VAL A 81 11.40 -3.74 1.00
CA VAL A 81 11.47 -2.28 1.19
C VAL A 81 11.73 -1.92 2.65
N ILE A 82 11.27 -2.73 3.61
CA ILE A 82 11.47 -2.41 5.03
C ILE A 82 12.93 -2.08 5.36
N PRO A 83 13.93 -2.90 4.96
CA PRO A 83 15.34 -2.65 5.22
C PRO A 83 15.86 -1.26 4.81
N SER A 84 15.29 -0.65 3.77
CA SER A 84 15.78 0.62 3.23
C SER A 84 15.15 1.86 3.87
N LEU A 85 14.15 1.70 4.75
CA LEU A 85 13.48 2.84 5.38
C LEU A 85 14.33 3.51 6.48
N GLU A 86 15.31 2.81 7.06
CA GLU A 86 16.20 3.30 8.12
C GLU A 86 15.48 3.96 9.32
N MET A 87 14.36 3.38 9.79
CA MET A 87 13.54 3.85 10.92
C MET A 87 13.64 2.99 12.21
N PRO A 88 14.75 3.04 12.98
CA PRO A 88 14.97 2.17 14.14
C PRO A 88 14.08 2.46 15.37
N ASP A 89 13.41 3.61 15.43
CA ASP A 89 12.51 3.99 16.53
C ASP A 89 11.02 3.86 16.18
N THR A 90 10.72 3.24 15.04
CA THR A 90 9.38 3.14 14.46
C THR A 90 8.93 1.69 14.36
N ALA A 91 7.77 1.39 14.94
CA ALA A 91 7.08 0.12 14.74
C ALA A 91 6.40 0.14 13.37
N ILE A 92 6.63 -0.88 12.56
CA ILE A 92 6.06 -0.96 11.21
C ILE A 92 5.02 -2.06 11.20
N TYR A 93 3.84 -1.76 10.67
CA TYR A 93 2.72 -2.68 10.55
C TYR A 93 2.25 -2.73 9.10
N ALA A 94 2.33 -3.88 8.44
CA ALA A 94 1.77 -4.05 7.10
C ALA A 94 0.44 -4.79 7.19
N TRP A 95 -0.64 -4.08 6.91
CA TRP A 95 -1.99 -4.66 6.84
C TRP A 95 -2.11 -5.61 5.66
N GLU A 96 -2.83 -6.71 5.83
CA GLU A 96 -3.24 -7.60 4.74
C GLU A 96 -4.78 -7.61 4.67
N ALA A 97 -5.31 -7.12 3.55
CA ALA A 97 -6.74 -6.96 3.38
C ALA A 97 -7.45 -8.31 3.25
N ARG A 98 -8.74 -8.36 3.60
CA ARG A 98 -9.55 -9.56 3.38
C ARG A 98 -9.50 -10.05 1.94
N GLY A 99 -9.48 -11.36 1.75
CA GLY A 99 -9.35 -12.00 0.44
C GLY A 99 -7.97 -11.85 -0.20
N HIS A 100 -6.96 -11.36 0.50
CA HIS A 100 -5.59 -11.21 0.02
C HIS A 100 -4.60 -12.01 0.87
N GLY A 101 -3.48 -12.43 0.28
CA GLY A 101 -2.43 -13.17 0.97
C GLY A 101 -2.95 -14.37 1.76
N GLN A 102 -2.73 -14.36 3.07
CA GLN A 102 -3.18 -15.36 4.03
C GLN A 102 -4.49 -14.99 4.75
N SER A 103 -4.96 -13.75 4.61
CA SER A 103 -6.19 -13.25 5.25
C SER A 103 -7.45 -13.96 4.75
N ASP A 104 -8.42 -14.18 5.64
CA ASP A 104 -9.68 -14.87 5.34
C ASP A 104 -10.48 -14.21 4.20
N GLY A 105 -11.39 -14.99 3.64
CA GLY A 105 -12.35 -14.55 2.62
C GLY A 105 -12.03 -15.05 1.21
N ARG A 106 -13.02 -14.91 0.33
CA ARG A 106 -12.87 -15.24 -1.10
C ARG A 106 -11.79 -14.34 -1.72
N ARG A 107 -10.91 -14.93 -2.54
CA ARG A 107 -9.79 -14.21 -3.15
C ARG A 107 -10.27 -12.98 -3.92
N GLY A 108 -9.66 -11.84 -3.64
CA GLY A 108 -9.96 -10.56 -4.32
C GLY A 108 -11.36 -10.02 -4.09
N HIS A 109 -12.05 -10.47 -3.03
CA HIS A 109 -13.45 -10.16 -2.79
C HIS A 109 -13.71 -9.59 -1.40
N ALA A 110 -14.61 -8.62 -1.36
CA ALA A 110 -15.31 -8.15 -0.18
C ALA A 110 -16.79 -7.95 -0.51
N THR A 111 -17.64 -7.89 0.52
CA THR A 111 -19.08 -7.63 0.37
C THR A 111 -19.37 -6.27 -0.28
N GLY A 112 -18.44 -5.33 -0.17
CA GLY A 112 -18.35 -4.07 -0.92
C GLY A 112 -17.15 -3.26 -0.48
N PHE A 113 -16.85 -2.16 -1.17
CA PHE A 113 -15.70 -1.30 -0.87
C PHE A 113 -15.60 -0.89 0.62
N MET A 114 -16.72 -0.48 1.22
CA MET A 114 -16.77 -0.06 2.62
C MET A 114 -16.43 -1.16 3.63
N GLN A 115 -16.43 -2.44 3.23
CA GLN A 115 -15.93 -3.50 4.09
C GLN A 115 -14.42 -3.35 4.35
N TYR A 116 -13.63 -3.01 3.32
CA TYR A 116 -12.20 -2.76 3.50
C TYR A 116 -11.94 -1.57 4.41
N VAL A 117 -12.76 -0.53 4.31
CA VAL A 117 -12.65 0.67 5.14
C VAL A 117 -12.91 0.32 6.62
N ARG A 118 -13.95 -0.46 6.91
CA ARG A 118 -14.24 -0.95 8.26
C ARG A 118 -13.17 -1.90 8.78
N ASP A 119 -12.66 -2.80 7.94
CA ASP A 119 -11.58 -3.71 8.33
C ASP A 119 -10.30 -2.95 8.69
N LEU A 120 -9.98 -1.87 7.94
CA LEU A 120 -8.84 -1.00 8.24
C LEU A 120 -9.04 -0.26 9.55
N ASP A 121 -10.25 0.21 9.84
CA ASP A 121 -10.58 0.84 11.11
C ASP A 121 -10.45 -0.16 12.28
N ALA A 122 -10.99 -1.37 12.14
CA ALA A 122 -10.83 -2.44 13.11
C ALA A 122 -9.36 -2.82 13.31
N PHE A 123 -8.57 -2.85 12.24
CA PHE A 123 -7.13 -3.08 12.32
C PHE A 123 -6.43 -1.99 13.13
N PHE A 124 -6.76 -0.73 12.88
CA PHE A 124 -6.16 0.39 13.60
C PHE A 124 -6.48 0.34 15.10
N HIS A 125 -7.74 0.09 15.46
CA HIS A 125 -8.15 -0.12 16.86
C HIS A 125 -7.45 -1.33 17.50
N HIS A 126 -7.28 -2.42 16.75
CA HIS A 126 -6.52 -3.60 17.20
C HIS A 126 -5.06 -3.24 17.51
N LEU A 127 -4.41 -2.44 16.66
CA LEU A 127 -3.03 -1.98 16.90
C LEU A 127 -2.93 -1.09 18.14
N GLN A 128 -3.91 -0.20 18.37
CA GLN A 128 -3.96 0.64 19.57
C GLN A 128 -4.07 -0.23 20.83
N THR A 129 -4.95 -1.24 20.80
CA THR A 129 -5.23 -2.11 21.95
C THR A 129 -4.10 -3.09 22.24
N THR A 130 -3.54 -3.71 21.20
CA THR A 130 -2.59 -4.82 21.33
C THR A 130 -1.15 -4.34 21.40
N HIS A 131 -0.82 -3.27 20.67
CA HIS A 131 0.56 -2.78 20.54
C HIS A 131 0.76 -1.38 21.14
N GLY A 132 -0.28 -0.79 21.73
CA GLY A 132 -0.18 0.55 22.32
C GLY A 132 0.06 1.66 21.28
N LEU A 133 -0.35 1.43 20.02
CA LEU A 133 -0.19 2.40 18.95
C LEU A 133 -0.86 3.73 19.33
N THR A 134 -0.15 4.84 19.10
CA THR A 134 -0.64 6.21 19.38
C THR A 134 -0.94 6.92 18.06
N PRO A 135 -2.19 7.32 17.79
CA PRO A 135 -2.56 7.89 16.50
C PRO A 135 -1.72 9.11 16.12
N ASP A 136 -1.49 10.04 17.05
CA ASP A 136 -0.76 11.28 16.85
C ASP A 136 0.73 11.09 16.53
N ARG A 137 1.24 9.86 16.63
CA ARG A 137 2.60 9.44 16.25
C ARG A 137 2.62 8.37 15.17
N THR A 138 1.51 8.19 14.48
CA THR A 138 1.34 7.17 13.45
C THR A 138 1.23 7.80 12.07
N VAL A 139 2.08 7.37 11.14
CA VAL A 139 1.95 7.69 9.72
C VAL A 139 1.37 6.48 8.99
N VAL A 140 0.44 6.72 8.07
CA VAL A 140 -0.11 5.69 7.20
C VAL A 140 0.42 5.90 5.78
N VAL A 141 1.00 4.87 5.17
CA VAL A 141 1.43 4.86 3.77
C VAL A 141 0.56 3.86 3.02
N ALA A 142 -0.09 4.32 1.96
CA ALA A 142 -1.04 3.51 1.23
C ALA A 142 -0.83 3.63 -0.28
N HIS A 143 -1.00 2.52 -1.00
CA HIS A 143 -0.67 2.44 -2.43
C HIS A 143 -1.89 2.05 -3.28
N SER A 144 -2.13 2.76 -4.40
CA SER A 144 -3.17 2.43 -5.39
C SER A 144 -4.57 2.31 -4.76
N VAL A 145 -5.27 1.18 -4.92
CA VAL A 145 -6.58 0.93 -4.28
C VAL A 145 -6.50 1.06 -2.76
N GLY A 146 -5.39 0.62 -2.15
CA GLY A 146 -5.13 0.82 -0.73
C GLY A 146 -5.14 2.29 -0.32
N ALA A 147 -4.66 3.18 -1.19
CA ALA A 147 -4.69 4.63 -0.97
C ALA A 147 -6.12 5.20 -1.00
N VAL A 148 -6.99 4.67 -1.87
CA VAL A 148 -8.42 5.03 -1.88
C VAL A 148 -9.11 4.55 -0.59
N ILE A 149 -8.80 3.33 -0.14
CA ILE A 149 -9.31 2.78 1.14
C ILE A 149 -8.87 3.68 2.30
N ALA A 150 -7.58 4.01 2.39
CA ALA A 150 -7.03 4.84 3.45
C ALA A 150 -7.60 6.27 3.44
N ALA A 151 -7.76 6.87 2.26
CA ALA A 151 -8.36 8.19 2.13
C ALA A 151 -9.83 8.19 2.58
N THR A 152 -10.59 7.15 2.21
CA THR A 152 -11.99 6.98 2.64
C THR A 152 -12.08 6.74 4.14
N TRP A 153 -11.18 5.94 4.70
CA TRP A 153 -11.09 5.70 6.14
C TRP A 153 -10.81 7.00 6.90
N VAL A 154 -9.83 7.80 6.45
CA VAL A 154 -9.55 9.09 7.08
C VAL A 154 -10.72 10.05 6.97
N HIS A 155 -11.42 10.06 5.85
CA HIS A 155 -12.62 10.88 5.64
C HIS A 155 -13.77 10.48 6.59
N ASP A 156 -14.08 9.19 6.69
CA ASP A 156 -15.27 8.71 7.39
C ASP A 156 -15.07 8.55 8.91
N PHE A 157 -13.86 8.16 9.34
CA PHE A 157 -13.56 7.88 10.75
C PHE A 157 -12.73 8.98 11.43
N ALA A 158 -12.12 9.89 10.66
CA ALA A 158 -11.30 11.00 11.15
C ALA A 158 -10.28 10.61 12.24
N PRO A 159 -9.47 9.54 12.04
CA PRO A 159 -8.45 9.13 12.98
C PRO A 159 -7.40 10.24 13.10
N ARG A 160 -6.94 10.51 14.32
CA ARG A 160 -5.97 11.59 14.59
C ARG A 160 -4.53 11.14 14.26
N ILE A 161 -4.32 10.63 13.06
CA ILE A 161 -3.00 10.20 12.59
C ILE A 161 -2.05 11.38 12.36
N ALA A 162 -0.75 11.14 12.53
CA ALA A 162 0.29 12.14 12.28
C ALA A 162 0.41 12.52 10.79
N GLY A 163 0.07 11.59 9.89
CA GLY A 163 0.08 11.85 8.45
C GLY A 163 -0.42 10.68 7.62
N LEU A 164 -0.89 11.00 6.41
CA LEU A 164 -1.30 10.05 5.39
C LEU A 164 -0.51 10.29 4.11
N VAL A 165 0.18 9.26 3.62
CA VAL A 165 0.93 9.27 2.37
C VAL A 165 0.19 8.40 1.35
N LEU A 166 -0.26 9.02 0.26
CA LEU A 166 -1.00 8.36 -0.81
C LEU A 166 -0.08 8.17 -2.02
N ALA A 167 0.41 6.96 -2.22
CA ALA A 167 1.16 6.59 -3.41
C ALA A 167 0.18 6.19 -4.53
N THR A 168 0.25 6.90 -5.66
CA THR A 168 -0.51 6.62 -6.90
C THR A 168 -1.99 6.24 -6.68
N PRO A 169 -2.77 7.05 -5.93
CA PRO A 169 -4.13 6.69 -5.55
C PRO A 169 -5.02 6.49 -6.77
N ALA A 170 -5.77 5.39 -6.79
CA ALA A 170 -6.64 5.00 -7.90
C ALA A 170 -7.99 5.73 -7.86
N PHE A 171 -7.99 7.06 -7.75
CA PHE A 171 -9.21 7.87 -7.69
C PHE A 171 -10.00 7.87 -9.00
N ASP A 172 -9.31 7.73 -10.13
CA ASP A 172 -9.92 7.58 -11.44
C ASP A 172 -9.28 6.42 -12.19
N VAL A 173 -10.11 5.49 -12.67
CA VAL A 173 -9.67 4.30 -13.41
C VAL A 173 -10.13 4.45 -14.84
N ASN A 174 -9.19 4.75 -15.73
CA ASN A 174 -9.45 4.83 -17.17
C ASN A 174 -9.73 3.44 -17.74
N LEU A 175 -11.02 3.10 -17.84
CA LEU A 175 -11.50 1.94 -18.58
C LEU A 175 -11.44 2.27 -20.08
N ILE A 176 -10.37 1.83 -20.74
CA ILE A 176 -10.09 2.13 -22.16
C ILE A 176 -11.18 1.58 -23.11
N VAL A 177 -11.98 0.61 -22.66
CA VAL A 177 -13.03 -0.02 -23.47
C VAL A 177 -14.34 0.81 -23.39
N PRO A 178 -14.86 1.32 -24.52
CA PRO A 178 -16.13 2.05 -24.54
C PRO A 178 -17.27 1.22 -23.93
N GLY A 179 -18.03 1.82 -23.02
CA GLY A 179 -19.16 1.16 -22.36
C GLY A 179 -18.78 0.16 -21.25
N ALA A 180 -17.49 0.01 -20.92
CA ALA A 180 -17.04 -0.92 -19.87
C ALA A 180 -17.70 -0.66 -18.51
N LEU A 181 -17.88 0.59 -18.10
CA LEU A 181 -18.53 0.89 -16.83
C LEU A 181 -20.01 0.46 -16.83
N ALA A 182 -20.71 0.65 -17.95
CA ALA A 182 -22.10 0.23 -18.10
C ALA A 182 -22.23 -1.30 -18.11
N SER A 183 -21.32 -2.00 -18.78
CA SER A 183 -21.30 -3.47 -18.79
C SER A 183 -20.95 -4.04 -17.41
N ILE A 184 -19.98 -3.46 -16.69
CA ILE A 184 -19.65 -3.83 -15.31
C ILE A 184 -20.87 -3.66 -14.40
N ARG A 185 -21.56 -2.51 -14.47
CA ARG A 185 -22.78 -2.26 -13.69
C ARG A 185 -23.89 -3.25 -14.01
N LEU A 186 -24.07 -3.60 -15.29
CA LEU A 186 -25.05 -4.61 -15.69
C LEU A 186 -24.68 -6.00 -15.17
N MET A 187 -23.41 -6.39 -15.29
CA MET A 187 -22.89 -7.66 -14.78
C MET A 187 -23.05 -7.75 -13.26
N GLN A 188 -22.78 -6.68 -12.50
CA GLN A 188 -23.01 -6.64 -11.06
C GLN A 188 -24.48 -6.92 -10.71
N LYS A 189 -25.44 -6.39 -11.48
CA LYS A 189 -26.88 -6.65 -11.26
C LYS A 189 -27.27 -8.10 -11.56
N LEU A 190 -26.70 -8.69 -12.61
CA LEU A 190 -27.04 -10.04 -13.06
C LEU A 190 -26.28 -11.14 -12.28
N LYS A 191 -25.03 -10.86 -11.90
CA LYS A 191 -24.10 -11.75 -11.20
C LYS A 191 -23.30 -10.93 -10.18
N PRO A 192 -23.83 -10.75 -8.96
CA PRO A 192 -23.23 -9.90 -7.93
C PRO A 192 -21.77 -10.25 -7.59
N ASP A 193 -21.37 -11.50 -7.77
CA ASP A 193 -20.02 -11.95 -7.42
C ASP A 193 -19.07 -12.02 -8.62
N THR A 194 -19.33 -11.19 -9.63
CA THR A 194 -18.45 -11.02 -10.79
C THR A 194 -17.11 -10.42 -10.35
N THR A 195 -16.04 -10.96 -10.92
CA THR A 195 -14.68 -10.44 -10.79
C THR A 195 -14.16 -9.93 -12.13
N ILE A 196 -13.32 -8.91 -12.08
CA ILE A 196 -12.55 -8.37 -13.20
C ILE A 196 -11.11 -8.79 -12.97
N LYS A 197 -10.45 -9.32 -13.99
CA LYS A 197 -9.04 -9.68 -13.89
C LYS A 197 -8.13 -8.46 -14.04
N SER A 198 -7.24 -8.29 -13.07
CA SER A 198 -6.10 -7.39 -13.16
C SER A 198 -5.10 -7.91 -14.20
N TYR A 199 -4.62 -6.99 -15.04
CA TYR A 199 -3.60 -7.26 -16.05
C TYR A 199 -2.22 -6.70 -15.65
N VAL A 200 -2.06 -6.22 -14.41
CA VAL A 200 -0.81 -5.65 -13.93
C VAL A 200 0.31 -6.70 -13.98
N ARG A 201 1.44 -6.33 -14.57
CA ARG A 201 2.66 -7.14 -14.69
C ARG A 201 3.79 -6.49 -13.89
N GLY A 202 4.73 -7.29 -13.39
CA GLY A 202 5.91 -6.80 -12.66
C GLY A 202 6.68 -5.74 -13.42
N SER A 203 6.84 -5.93 -14.73
CA SER A 203 7.54 -5.00 -15.64
C SER A 203 6.90 -3.61 -15.76
N TRP A 204 5.64 -3.44 -15.36
CA TRP A 204 4.98 -2.12 -15.32
C TRP A 204 5.23 -1.38 -14.01
N LEU A 205 5.75 -2.08 -13.00
CA LEU A 205 5.86 -1.59 -11.63
C LEU A 205 7.29 -1.21 -11.26
N THR A 206 8.25 -1.87 -11.88
CA THR A 206 9.67 -1.67 -11.59
C THR A 206 10.50 -1.85 -12.84
N ARG A 207 11.63 -1.16 -12.89
CA ARG A 207 12.67 -1.35 -13.91
C ARG A 207 13.65 -2.47 -13.53
N ASP A 208 13.65 -2.90 -12.27
CA ASP A 208 14.43 -4.05 -11.82
C ASP A 208 13.75 -5.33 -12.31
N THR A 209 14.44 -6.05 -13.20
CA THR A 209 13.93 -7.27 -13.82
C THR A 209 13.74 -8.38 -12.80
N GLN A 210 14.60 -8.50 -11.79
CA GLN A 210 14.48 -9.53 -10.77
C GLN A 210 13.27 -9.28 -9.88
N ALA A 211 13.04 -8.03 -9.49
CA ALA A 211 11.86 -7.66 -8.72
C ALA A 211 10.56 -7.83 -9.53
N ALA A 212 10.60 -7.56 -10.84
CA ALA A 212 9.48 -7.83 -11.75
C ALA A 212 9.16 -9.33 -11.85
N ASP A 213 10.17 -10.18 -12.06
CA ASP A 213 10.00 -11.63 -12.16
C ASP A 213 9.48 -12.22 -10.86
N THR A 214 9.99 -11.74 -9.72
CA THR A 214 9.51 -12.14 -8.39
C THR A 214 8.05 -11.77 -8.18
N TYR A 215 7.62 -10.59 -8.66
CA TYR A 215 6.22 -10.20 -8.62
C TYR A 215 5.34 -11.08 -9.52
N ASP A 216 5.78 -11.37 -10.75
CA ASP A 216 5.00 -12.15 -11.70
C ASP A 216 4.88 -13.64 -11.31
N ALA A 217 5.85 -14.16 -10.56
CA ALA A 217 5.86 -15.52 -10.01
C ALA A 217 5.08 -15.66 -8.68
N ASP A 218 4.65 -14.56 -8.07
CA ASP A 218 4.01 -14.55 -6.76
C ASP A 218 2.57 -15.09 -6.84
N THR A 219 2.36 -16.28 -6.29
CA THR A 219 1.05 -16.96 -6.30
C THR A 219 0.08 -16.44 -5.24
N ALA A 220 0.57 -15.65 -4.27
CA ALA A 220 -0.28 -15.01 -3.27
C ALA A 220 -0.94 -13.72 -3.79
N ILE A 221 -0.48 -13.19 -4.93
CA ILE A 221 -1.10 -12.08 -5.63
C ILE A 221 -2.40 -12.55 -6.29
N SER A 222 -3.53 -12.02 -5.80
CA SER A 222 -4.82 -12.29 -6.41
C SER A 222 -5.05 -11.34 -7.58
N LYS A 223 -5.13 -11.89 -8.79
CA LYS A 223 -5.45 -11.10 -10.00
C LYS A 223 -6.95 -10.86 -10.14
N ASP A 224 -7.80 -11.53 -9.39
CA ASP A 224 -9.23 -11.28 -9.42
C ASP A 224 -9.56 -10.07 -8.55
N ILE A 225 -10.32 -9.12 -9.09
CA ILE A 225 -10.82 -7.95 -8.36
C ILE A 225 -12.33 -8.02 -8.41
N SER A 226 -13.00 -8.10 -7.26
CA SER A 226 -14.45 -8.08 -7.24
C SER A 226 -14.99 -6.79 -7.85
N ALA A 227 -15.99 -6.90 -8.72
CA ALA A 227 -16.62 -5.73 -9.32
C ALA A 227 -17.34 -4.85 -8.28
N LYS A 228 -17.56 -5.32 -7.04
CA LYS A 228 -18.19 -4.56 -5.95
C LYS A 228 -17.23 -3.56 -5.25
N ILE A 229 -15.97 -3.53 -5.67
CA ILE A 229 -14.88 -2.73 -5.10
C ILE A 229 -14.60 -1.54 -6.02
#